data_AF-B4KUF6-F1
#
_entry.id   AF-B4KUF6-F1
#
_cell.length_a   1.000
_cell.length_b   1.000
_cell.length_c   1.000
_cell.angle_alpha   90.00
_cell.angle_beta   90.00
_cell.angle_gamma   90.00
#
_symmetry.space_group_name_H-M   'P 1'
#
loop_
_entity.id
_entity.type
_entity.pdbx_description
1 polymer ?
#
loop_
_entity_poly.entity_id
_entity_poly.type
_entity_poly.pdbx_seq_one_letter_code
_entity_poly.pdbx_strand_id
1 'polypeptide(L)'
;MDPIIFFTVLTILYGVMYFFDRFFKSCMHYPYDAFLRNTGLNVNFMSLHWHSNASTFNRMLIRWGSAAGKSYTRSFLVKCFNVGVLLSFLLLPIGIILLIITIFNGSDGGAPAAAGGAAATTSTVATATVQLEILLPGVNLPLQEIGYYIATLVLCTLLHEMGHAFAAVLEDVPVTGFGFRIYFCLPLAYTELSHDHLNSLRWFRKLRILCAGIWNNFVFACVCYLFISTLGIIMSPFYQYNEHVIVTELTAKSPLRGDRGLQVQNVITQLNDCPVSNEDSWLGCLQQAQQQRLGYCISSDFIRLNDESIDIAHHNAEGRLQCCDERNPNVSCFEYIEDATVDAPAEIPQHVCLPMRRTLEDSSGYCRAGSCAQGYCLRPMLQNTTRILVFKRQSLDHEALPPVMYVGQPRDVLRSVRVSAFVPRYKQISSAWPDALSLLLRYNVVFSIGLALINAIPCFGFDGAHITSTVIHSFLVGRVEEHPKRDLISLIITSVGSLLFGLALLKVAWLSLLRPLL
;
A
#
# COMPACT_ATOMS: atom_id res chain seq x y z
N MET A 1 -4.23 11.40 -13.53
CA MET A 1 -5.58 11.94 -13.80
C MET A 1 -6.02 12.65 -12.55
N ASP A 2 -6.73 13.77 -12.68
CA ASP A 2 -7.31 14.42 -11.51
C ASP A 2 -8.54 13.63 -11.02
N PRO A 3 -8.71 13.43 -9.70
CA PRO A 3 -9.83 12.67 -9.13
C PRO A 3 -11.19 13.24 -9.53
N ILE A 4 -11.29 14.57 -9.63
CA ILE A 4 -12.52 15.26 -10.04
C ILE A 4 -12.92 14.84 -11.45
N ILE A 5 -11.96 14.78 -12.38
CA ILE A 5 -12.22 14.37 -13.77
C ILE A 5 -12.69 12.93 -13.80
N PHE A 6 -12.01 12.04 -13.07
CA PHE A 6 -12.38 10.63 -13.00
C PHE A 6 -13.82 10.42 -12.50
N PHE A 7 -14.19 11.03 -11.37
CA PHE A 7 -15.54 10.90 -10.81
C PHE A 7 -16.63 11.58 -11.64
N THR A 8 -16.29 12.68 -12.32
CA THR A 8 -17.21 13.35 -13.25
C THR A 8 -17.50 12.46 -14.44
N VAL A 9 -16.47 11.87 -15.06
CA VAL A 9 -16.63 10.92 -16.18
C VAL A 9 -17.46 9.71 -15.75
N LEU A 10 -17.20 9.15 -14.57
CA LEU A 10 -17.96 8.01 -14.04
C LEU A 10 -19.43 8.35 -13.82
N THR A 11 -19.73 9.51 -13.23
CA THR A 11 -21.11 9.98 -13.04
C THR A 11 -21.83 10.19 -14.37
N ILE A 12 -21.17 10.79 -15.37
CA ILE A 12 -21.73 10.96 -16.71
C ILE A 12 -22.01 9.59 -17.34
N LEU A 13 -21.07 8.64 -17.25
CA LEU A 13 -21.25 7.29 -17.78
C LEU A 13 -22.49 6.61 -17.19
N TYR A 14 -22.65 6.64 -15.87
CA TYR A 14 -23.84 6.10 -15.20
C TYR A 14 -25.12 6.83 -15.58
N GLY A 15 -25.07 8.16 -15.72
CA GLY A 15 -26.21 8.96 -16.18
C GLY A 15 -26.65 8.58 -17.59
N VAL A 16 -25.70 8.40 -18.51
CA VAL A 16 -25.94 7.96 -19.89
C VAL A 16 -26.52 6.56 -19.90
N MET A 17 -25.94 5.61 -19.16
CA MET A 17 -26.45 4.23 -19.07
C MET A 17 -27.88 4.19 -18.52
N TYR A 18 -28.16 4.96 -17.47
CA TYR A 18 -29.48 5.04 -16.87
C TYR A 18 -30.51 5.68 -17.82
N PHE A 19 -30.12 6.74 -18.53
CA PHE A 19 -30.96 7.39 -19.52
C PHE A 19 -31.35 6.40 -20.64
N PHE A 20 -30.37 5.69 -21.22
CA PHE A 20 -30.64 4.73 -22.29
C PHE A 20 -31.45 3.51 -21.80
N ASP A 21 -31.20 3.00 -20.59
CA ASP A 21 -32.01 1.93 -20.01
C ASP A 21 -33.49 2.33 -19.90
N ARG A 22 -33.75 3.53 -19.36
CA ARG A 22 -35.11 4.08 -19.26
C ARG A 22 -35.73 4.33 -20.63
N PHE A 23 -34.98 4.92 -21.56
CA PHE A 23 -35.44 5.19 -22.92
C PHE A 23 -35.85 3.91 -23.65
N PHE A 24 -35.01 2.88 -23.65
CA PHE A 24 -35.32 1.62 -24.34
C PHE A 24 -36.48 0.85 -23.69
N LYS A 25 -36.60 0.89 -22.36
CA LYS A 25 -37.76 0.30 -21.65
C LYS A 25 -39.05 1.06 -21.95
N SER A 26 -39.02 2.39 -21.98
CA SER A 26 -40.18 3.23 -22.31
C SER A 26 -40.63 3.08 -23.77
N CYS A 27 -39.69 2.93 -24.71
CA CYS A 27 -39.97 2.70 -26.13
C CYS A 27 -40.32 1.24 -26.47
N MET A 28 -40.47 0.35 -25.47
CA MET A 28 -40.78 -1.07 -25.66
C MET A 28 -39.82 -1.77 -26.63
N HIS A 29 -38.52 -1.45 -26.57
CA HIS A 29 -37.53 -2.05 -27.44
C HIS A 29 -37.27 -3.51 -27.05
N TYR A 30 -38.07 -4.42 -27.63
CA TYR A 30 -38.09 -5.83 -27.29
C TYR A 30 -36.70 -6.52 -27.32
N PRO A 31 -35.80 -6.26 -28.28
CA PRO A 31 -34.47 -6.87 -28.28
C PRO A 31 -33.64 -6.50 -27.04
N TYR A 32 -33.82 -5.29 -26.52
CA TYR A 32 -33.09 -4.84 -25.31
C TYR A 32 -33.66 -5.47 -24.04
N ASP A 33 -34.99 -5.54 -23.90
CA ASP A 33 -35.62 -6.21 -22.75
C ASP A 33 -35.31 -7.72 -22.76
N ALA A 34 -35.35 -8.37 -23.92
CA ALA A 34 -34.94 -9.76 -24.08
C ALA A 34 -33.46 -9.97 -23.74
N PHE A 35 -32.56 -9.05 -24.13
CA PHE A 35 -31.16 -9.07 -23.75
C PHE A 35 -30.98 -9.01 -22.23
N LEU A 36 -31.59 -8.02 -21.56
CA LEU A 36 -31.48 -7.86 -20.10
C LEU A 36 -32.00 -9.08 -19.34
N ARG A 37 -33.13 -9.66 -19.78
CA ARG A 37 -33.70 -10.89 -19.19
C ARG A 37 -32.79 -12.11 -19.41
N ASN A 38 -32.19 -12.25 -20.58
CA ASN A 38 -31.31 -13.38 -20.90
C ASN A 38 -29.97 -13.27 -20.18
N THR A 39 -29.42 -12.07 -20.03
CA THR A 39 -28.15 -11.87 -19.31
C THR A 39 -28.33 -11.74 -17.80
N GLY A 40 -29.55 -11.49 -17.31
CA GLY A 40 -29.85 -11.21 -15.90
C GLY A 40 -29.31 -9.85 -15.44
N LEU A 41 -29.12 -8.90 -16.37
CA LEU A 41 -28.54 -7.60 -16.08
C LEU A 41 -29.65 -6.58 -15.81
N ASN A 42 -29.48 -5.77 -14.77
CA ASN A 42 -30.41 -4.71 -14.40
C ASN A 42 -29.62 -3.41 -14.13
N VAL A 43 -30.00 -2.34 -14.81
CA VAL A 43 -29.40 -1.02 -14.66
C VAL A 43 -30.29 -0.19 -13.72
N ASN A 44 -29.71 0.23 -12.60
CA ASN A 44 -30.35 1.11 -11.63
C ASN A 44 -29.61 2.46 -11.60
N PHE A 45 -30.19 3.46 -10.93
CA PHE A 45 -29.52 4.73 -10.74
C PHE A 45 -28.18 4.51 -10.00
N MET A 46 -27.07 4.91 -10.63
CA MET A 46 -25.69 4.78 -10.12
C MET A 46 -25.27 3.35 -9.74
N SER A 47 -25.96 2.32 -10.24
CA SER A 47 -25.59 0.93 -9.96
C SER A 47 -25.92 -0.01 -11.11
N LEU A 48 -25.00 -0.93 -11.37
CA LEU A 48 -25.19 -2.06 -12.27
C LEU A 48 -25.40 -3.31 -11.44
N HIS A 49 -26.42 -4.09 -11.75
CA HIS A 49 -26.69 -5.34 -11.09
C HIS A 49 -26.69 -6.46 -12.11
N TRP A 50 -25.96 -7.53 -11.83
CA TRP A 50 -25.96 -8.75 -12.61
C TRP A 50 -26.37 -9.90 -11.69
N HIS A 51 -27.44 -10.59 -12.08
CA HIS A 51 -27.93 -11.76 -11.38
C HIS A 51 -27.82 -12.97 -12.30
N SER A 52 -27.18 -14.04 -11.82
CA SER A 52 -27.10 -15.29 -12.54
C SER A 52 -27.95 -16.35 -11.86
N ASN A 53 -28.81 -17.01 -12.64
CA ASN A 53 -29.49 -18.21 -12.19
C ASN A 53 -28.41 -19.25 -11.89
N ALA A 54 -28.38 -19.75 -10.65
CA ALA A 54 -27.28 -20.57 -10.15
C ALA A 54 -27.12 -21.92 -10.85
N SER A 55 -27.90 -22.29 -11.88
CA SER A 55 -27.93 -23.66 -12.43
C SER A 55 -26.57 -24.20 -12.92
N THR A 56 -25.71 -23.36 -13.48
CA THR A 56 -24.35 -23.76 -13.92
C THR A 56 -23.33 -23.73 -12.78
N PHE A 57 -23.35 -22.69 -11.94
CA PHE A 57 -22.43 -22.54 -10.80
C PHE A 57 -22.73 -23.55 -9.68
N ASN A 58 -24.00 -23.84 -9.43
CA ASN A 58 -24.46 -24.82 -8.46
C ASN A 58 -24.02 -26.24 -8.86
N ARG A 59 -24.00 -26.57 -10.16
CA ARG A 59 -23.45 -27.87 -10.63
C ARG A 59 -21.95 -27.99 -10.34
N MET A 60 -21.20 -26.91 -10.46
CA MET A 60 -19.77 -26.84 -10.13
C MET A 60 -19.53 -26.90 -8.63
N LEU A 61 -20.28 -26.11 -7.83
CA LEU A 61 -20.22 -26.11 -6.37
C LEU A 61 -20.64 -27.44 -5.77
N ILE A 62 -21.73 -28.05 -6.26
CA ILE A 62 -22.16 -29.39 -5.85
C ILE A 62 -21.09 -30.41 -6.20
N ARG A 63 -20.46 -30.33 -7.39
CA ARG A 63 -19.36 -31.25 -7.76
C ARG A 63 -18.15 -31.08 -6.84
N TRP A 64 -17.83 -29.87 -6.41
CA TRP A 64 -16.74 -29.61 -5.48
C TRP A 64 -17.07 -30.04 -4.04
N GLY A 65 -18.31 -29.78 -3.59
CA GLY A 65 -18.83 -30.27 -2.32
C GLY A 65 -18.97 -31.79 -2.26
N SER A 66 -19.34 -32.43 -3.38
CA SER A 66 -19.44 -33.89 -3.51
C SER A 66 -18.08 -34.55 -3.74
N ALA A 67 -17.12 -33.86 -4.38
CA ALA A 67 -15.72 -34.32 -4.48
C ALA A 67 -15.02 -34.28 -3.11
N ALA A 68 -15.43 -33.36 -2.23
CA ALA A 68 -15.11 -33.43 -0.80
C ALA A 68 -15.83 -34.58 -0.06
N GLY A 69 -16.57 -35.44 -0.78
CA GLY A 69 -17.33 -36.60 -0.29
C GLY A 69 -16.50 -37.77 0.25
N LYS A 70 -15.15 -37.67 0.24
CA LYS A 70 -14.35 -38.50 1.15
C LYS A 70 -14.64 -38.01 2.57
N SER A 71 -15.13 -38.90 3.44
CA SER A 71 -15.54 -38.58 4.82
C SER A 71 -14.52 -37.69 5.57
N TYR A 72 -13.21 -37.91 5.32
CA TYR A 72 -12.13 -37.13 5.90
C TYR A 72 -12.10 -35.65 5.46
N THR A 73 -12.23 -35.35 4.15
CA THR A 73 -12.17 -33.97 3.64
C THR A 73 -13.38 -33.15 4.07
N ARG A 74 -14.58 -33.75 4.07
CA ARG A 74 -15.78 -33.11 4.62
C ARG A 74 -15.61 -32.81 6.11
N SER A 75 -15.11 -33.77 6.89
CA SER A 75 -14.85 -33.58 8.33
C SER A 75 -13.81 -32.47 8.59
N PHE A 76 -12.75 -32.41 7.80
CA PHE A 76 -11.73 -31.35 7.88
C PHE A 76 -12.34 -29.96 7.60
N LEU A 77 -13.05 -29.80 6.48
CA LEU A 77 -13.68 -28.53 6.11
C LEU A 77 -14.67 -28.05 7.18
N VAL A 78 -15.51 -28.95 7.70
CA VAL A 78 -16.44 -28.66 8.79
C VAL A 78 -15.69 -28.17 10.05
N LYS A 79 -14.57 -28.82 10.40
CA LYS A 79 -13.73 -28.36 11.52
C LYS A 79 -13.12 -26.99 11.25
N CYS A 80 -12.65 -26.71 10.03
CA CYS A 80 -12.14 -25.39 9.64
C CYS A 80 -13.23 -24.31 9.77
N PHE A 81 -14.46 -24.56 9.32
CA PHE A 81 -15.54 -23.59 9.50
C PHE A 81 -15.96 -23.41 10.96
N ASN A 82 -15.80 -24.42 11.82
CA ASN A 82 -15.99 -24.24 13.27
C ASN A 82 -14.95 -23.29 13.87
N VAL A 83 -13.69 -23.36 13.40
CA VAL A 83 -12.66 -22.37 13.76
C VAL A 83 -13.07 -20.97 13.24
N GLY A 84 -13.66 -20.90 12.06
CA GLY A 84 -14.24 -19.67 11.50
C GLY A 84 -15.30 -19.02 12.39
N VAL A 85 -16.18 -19.82 13.00
CA VAL A 85 -17.17 -19.32 13.98
C VAL A 85 -16.47 -18.71 15.19
N LEU A 86 -15.47 -19.41 15.76
CA LEU A 86 -14.68 -18.90 16.90
C LEU A 86 -13.95 -17.60 16.55
N LEU A 87 -13.30 -17.55 15.38
CA LEU A 87 -12.61 -16.36 14.88
C LEU A 87 -13.56 -15.18 14.73
N SER A 88 -14.77 -15.39 14.21
CA SER A 88 -15.75 -14.32 14.04
C SER A 88 -16.16 -13.69 15.38
N PHE A 89 -16.33 -14.51 16.42
CA PHE A 89 -16.58 -14.02 17.78
C PHE A 89 -15.36 -13.30 18.39
N LEU A 90 -14.13 -13.69 18.02
CA LEU A 90 -12.91 -13.01 18.45
C LEU A 90 -12.73 -11.65 17.74
N LEU A 91 -13.11 -11.55 16.47
CA LEU A 91 -13.02 -10.32 15.68
C LEU A 91 -14.05 -9.27 16.11
N LEU A 92 -15.22 -9.69 16.62
CA LEU A 92 -16.26 -8.78 17.08
C LEU A 92 -15.77 -7.73 18.13
N PRO A 93 -15.19 -8.12 19.29
CA PRO A 93 -14.72 -7.14 20.27
C PRO A 93 -13.59 -6.27 19.71
N ILE A 94 -12.71 -6.83 18.87
CA ILE A 94 -11.65 -6.08 18.18
C ILE A 94 -12.26 -5.01 17.28
N GLY A 95 -13.27 -5.36 16.48
CA GLY A 95 -13.97 -4.44 15.59
C GLY A 95 -14.68 -3.31 16.34
N ILE A 96 -15.37 -3.62 17.44
CA ILE A 96 -16.02 -2.62 18.29
C ILE A 96 -14.98 -1.67 18.92
N ILE A 97 -13.88 -2.21 19.46
CA ILE A 97 -12.80 -1.39 20.05
C ILE A 97 -12.18 -0.46 18.99
N LEU A 98 -11.91 -0.97 17.79
CA LEU A 98 -11.38 -0.17 16.69
C LEU A 98 -12.35 0.93 16.23
N LEU A 99 -13.65 0.67 16.20
CA LEU A 99 -14.66 1.70 15.91
C LEU A 99 -14.66 2.79 17.00
N ILE A 100 -14.63 2.42 18.28
CA ILE A 100 -14.57 3.35 19.40
C ILE A 100 -13.30 4.20 19.32
N ILE A 101 -12.13 3.58 19.11
CA ILE A 101 -10.86 4.28 18.90
C ILE A 101 -10.98 5.26 17.74
N THR A 102 -11.53 4.82 16.60
CA THR A 102 -11.69 5.66 15.41
C THR A 102 -12.58 6.87 15.69
N ILE A 103 -13.65 6.72 16.48
CA ILE A 103 -14.57 7.81 16.84
C ILE A 103 -13.94 8.78 17.85
N PHE A 104 -13.33 8.28 18.93
CA PHE A 104 -12.94 9.10 20.09
C PHE A 104 -11.48 9.56 20.09
N ASN A 105 -10.55 8.82 19.48
CA ASN A 105 -9.19 9.32 19.35
C ASN A 105 -9.16 10.41 18.27
N GLY A 106 -9.13 11.66 18.71
CA GLY A 106 -8.79 12.81 17.89
C GLY A 106 -7.27 12.95 17.86
N SER A 107 -6.60 12.34 16.87
CA SER A 107 -5.20 12.74 16.61
C SER A 107 -5.19 13.85 15.58
N ASP A 108 -4.94 15.06 16.05
CA ASP A 108 -4.55 16.24 15.26
C ASP A 108 -3.14 16.13 14.66
N GLY A 109 -2.69 14.93 14.29
CA GLY A 109 -1.37 14.76 13.71
C GLY A 109 -1.14 13.34 13.22
N GLY A 110 -0.84 13.24 11.92
CA GLY A 110 -0.25 12.07 11.29
C GLY A 110 -1.24 10.95 11.00
N ALA A 111 -1.58 10.79 9.72
CA ALA A 111 -2.13 9.54 9.20
C ALA A 111 -1.29 8.35 9.70
N PRO A 112 -1.86 7.38 10.46
CA PRO A 112 -1.21 6.11 10.62
C PRO A 112 -1.18 5.45 9.25
N ALA A 113 0.02 5.08 8.80
CA ALA A 113 0.28 4.50 7.50
C ALA A 113 -0.77 3.45 7.12
N ALA A 114 -1.51 3.74 6.06
CA ALA A 114 -2.25 2.74 5.32
C ALA A 114 -1.32 1.54 5.08
N ALA A 115 -1.67 0.39 5.62
CA ALA A 115 -0.94 -0.87 5.46
C ALA A 115 -0.99 -1.42 4.01
N GLY A 116 -1.15 -0.56 3.01
CA GLY A 116 -1.34 -0.90 1.60
C GLY A 116 -0.64 0.03 0.61
N GLY A 117 0.32 0.87 1.05
CA GLY A 117 1.11 1.73 0.17
C GLY A 117 2.59 1.66 0.49
N ALA A 118 3.43 1.61 -0.54
CA ALA A 118 4.88 1.65 -0.42
C ALA A 118 5.36 2.95 0.27
N ALA A 119 5.53 2.87 1.59
CA ALA A 119 6.36 3.75 2.43
C ALA A 119 6.36 3.19 3.87
N ALA A 120 6.90 1.98 4.05
CA ALA A 120 7.13 1.44 5.39
C ALA A 120 8.46 1.98 5.93
N THR A 121 8.53 3.25 6.36
CA THR A 121 9.71 3.70 7.12
C THR A 121 9.46 4.97 7.93
N THR A 122 9.04 4.76 9.18
CA THR A 122 9.45 5.62 10.29
C THR A 122 9.66 4.74 11.50
N SER A 123 10.92 4.32 11.71
CA SER A 123 11.39 3.70 12.95
C SER A 123 11.56 4.79 14.02
N THR A 124 10.42 5.29 14.49
CA THR A 124 10.29 5.82 15.85
C THR A 124 9.22 4.95 16.49
N VAL A 125 9.44 4.55 17.75
CA VAL A 125 8.41 3.94 18.61
C VAL A 125 7.33 5.01 18.88
N ALA A 126 6.63 5.42 17.83
CA ALA A 126 5.33 6.03 17.91
C ALA A 126 4.38 4.84 18.06
N THR A 127 3.65 4.81 19.16
CA THR A 127 2.49 3.95 19.34
C THR A 127 1.56 4.16 18.15
N ALA A 128 1.72 3.36 17.09
CA ALA A 128 0.90 3.45 15.91
C ALA A 128 -0.51 3.05 16.34
N THR A 129 -1.36 4.05 16.54
CA THR A 129 -2.77 3.81 16.85
C THR A 129 -3.38 3.17 15.61
N VAL A 130 -3.74 1.89 15.70
CA VAL A 130 -4.49 1.19 14.65
C VAL A 130 -5.85 1.87 14.54
N GLN A 131 -6.10 2.55 13.42
CA GLN A 131 -7.36 3.23 13.14
C GLN A 131 -8.01 2.59 11.91
N LEU A 132 -9.35 2.59 11.88
CA LEU A 132 -10.10 2.08 10.74
C LEU A 132 -10.17 3.19 9.68
N GLU A 133 -9.38 3.07 8.64
CA GLU A 133 -9.39 4.02 7.51
C GLU A 133 -10.23 3.47 6.35
N ILE A 134 -11.10 4.32 5.80
CA ILE A 134 -11.84 4.01 4.57
C ILE A 134 -10.93 4.31 3.40
N LEU A 135 -10.61 3.30 2.60
CA LEU A 135 -9.82 3.43 1.39
C LEU A 135 -10.71 3.91 0.23
N LEU A 136 -10.57 5.19 -0.11
CA LEU A 136 -11.30 5.91 -1.16
C LEU A 136 -10.36 6.25 -2.33
N PRO A 137 -10.58 5.65 -3.52
CA PRO A 137 -9.78 5.94 -4.71
C PRO A 137 -9.73 7.44 -5.03
N GLY A 138 -8.54 8.01 -5.19
CA GLY A 138 -8.35 9.42 -5.52
C GLY A 138 -8.46 10.41 -4.36
N VAL A 139 -8.73 9.93 -3.15
CA VAL A 139 -8.70 10.74 -1.92
C VAL A 139 -7.45 10.38 -1.10
N ASN A 140 -7.39 9.14 -0.60
CA ASN A 140 -6.25 8.60 0.14
C ASN A 140 -5.45 7.54 -0.65
N LEU A 141 -5.92 7.17 -1.85
CA LEU A 141 -5.24 6.22 -2.73
C LEU A 141 -4.93 6.83 -4.10
N PRO A 142 -3.73 6.58 -4.67
CA PRO A 142 -3.37 7.06 -5.99
C PRO A 142 -4.26 6.40 -7.07
N LEU A 143 -4.84 7.22 -7.96
CA LEU A 143 -5.71 6.73 -9.04
C LEU A 143 -5.00 5.80 -10.04
N GLN A 144 -3.67 5.84 -10.09
CA GLN A 144 -2.86 4.94 -10.90
C GLN A 144 -3.04 3.47 -10.46
N GLU A 145 -3.40 3.24 -9.20
CA GLU A 145 -3.56 1.92 -8.61
C GLU A 145 -5.02 1.44 -8.58
N ILE A 146 -5.95 2.19 -9.18
CA ILE A 146 -7.39 1.86 -9.15
C ILE A 146 -7.70 0.48 -9.74
N GLY A 147 -6.91 0.02 -10.72
CA GLY A 147 -7.04 -1.32 -11.28
C GLY A 147 -6.77 -2.41 -10.24
N TYR A 148 -5.76 -2.24 -9.40
CA TYR A 148 -5.45 -3.16 -8.30
C TYR A 148 -6.59 -3.15 -7.26
N TYR A 149 -7.10 -1.96 -6.92
CA TYR A 149 -8.23 -1.82 -5.99
C TYR A 149 -9.48 -2.56 -6.47
N ILE A 150 -9.91 -2.32 -7.71
CA ILE A 150 -11.10 -2.99 -8.27
C ILE A 150 -10.88 -4.50 -8.31
N ALA A 151 -9.70 -4.95 -8.77
CA ALA A 151 -9.36 -6.38 -8.80
C ALA A 151 -9.40 -7.01 -7.40
N THR A 152 -8.82 -6.35 -6.40
CA THR A 152 -8.86 -6.81 -5.00
C THR A 152 -10.28 -6.86 -4.46
N LEU A 153 -11.11 -5.83 -4.66
CA LEU A 153 -12.50 -5.87 -4.18
C LEU A 153 -13.31 -6.99 -4.82
N VAL A 154 -13.14 -7.21 -6.13
CA VAL A 154 -13.78 -8.35 -6.82
C VAL A 154 -13.35 -9.67 -6.19
N LEU A 155 -12.04 -9.88 -6.01
CA LEU A 155 -11.51 -11.11 -5.43
C LEU A 155 -11.98 -11.34 -3.99
N CYS A 156 -11.85 -10.34 -3.12
CA CYS A 156 -12.24 -10.44 -1.72
C CYS A 156 -13.75 -10.69 -1.56
N THR A 157 -14.60 -9.95 -2.26
CA THR A 157 -16.06 -10.14 -2.16
C THR A 157 -16.50 -11.46 -2.78
N LEU A 158 -15.93 -11.87 -3.91
CA LEU A 158 -16.24 -13.17 -4.51
C LEU A 158 -15.86 -14.32 -3.57
N LEU A 159 -14.65 -14.29 -2.98
CA LEU A 159 -14.19 -15.33 -2.06
C LEU A 159 -14.99 -15.38 -0.76
N HIS A 160 -15.41 -14.21 -0.26
CA HIS A 160 -16.32 -14.11 0.88
C HIS A 160 -17.63 -14.86 0.63
N GLU A 161 -18.30 -14.54 -0.48
CA GLU A 161 -19.57 -15.14 -0.87
C GLU A 161 -19.44 -16.63 -1.22
N MET A 162 -18.36 -17.01 -1.90
CA MET A 162 -18.01 -18.41 -2.10
C MET A 162 -17.91 -19.15 -0.77
N GLY A 163 -17.43 -18.49 0.29
CA GLY A 163 -17.40 -19.05 1.65
C GLY A 163 -18.77 -19.45 2.15
N HIS A 164 -19.78 -18.57 2.07
CA HIS A 164 -21.15 -18.89 2.42
C HIS A 164 -21.72 -20.03 1.57
N ALA A 165 -21.50 -19.97 0.25
CA ALA A 165 -21.97 -21.01 -0.66
C ALA A 165 -21.36 -22.39 -0.35
N PHE A 166 -20.06 -22.47 -0.08
CA PHE A 166 -19.41 -23.73 0.30
C PHE A 166 -19.92 -24.27 1.63
N ALA A 167 -20.07 -23.40 2.65
CA ALA A 167 -20.60 -23.84 3.94
C ALA A 167 -22.06 -24.28 3.84
N ALA A 168 -22.87 -23.61 3.01
CA ALA A 168 -24.26 -24.00 2.75
C ALA A 168 -24.35 -25.38 2.11
N VAL A 169 -23.55 -25.67 1.08
CA VAL A 169 -23.50 -26.99 0.44
C VAL A 169 -23.05 -28.08 1.41
N LEU A 170 -22.13 -27.78 2.35
CA LEU A 170 -21.70 -28.73 3.39
C LEU A 170 -22.76 -29.00 4.47
N GLU A 171 -23.71 -28.09 4.65
CA GLU A 171 -24.87 -28.23 5.55
C GLU A 171 -26.14 -28.63 4.80
N ASP A 172 -26.02 -29.03 3.54
CA ASP A 172 -27.09 -29.48 2.66
C ASP A 172 -28.18 -28.40 2.44
N VAL A 173 -27.78 -27.12 2.42
CA VAL A 173 -28.62 -25.96 2.09
C VAL A 173 -28.41 -25.57 0.62
N PRO A 174 -29.49 -25.46 -0.18
CA PRO A 174 -29.37 -25.09 -1.59
C PRO A 174 -29.03 -23.60 -1.76
N VAL A 175 -28.09 -23.32 -2.66
CA VAL A 175 -27.76 -21.97 -3.16
C VAL A 175 -28.70 -21.65 -4.31
N THR A 176 -29.51 -20.59 -4.18
CA THR A 176 -30.55 -20.22 -5.15
C THR A 176 -30.01 -19.35 -6.28
N GLY A 177 -29.04 -18.48 -5.98
CA GLY A 177 -28.53 -17.48 -6.89
C GLY A 177 -27.12 -17.00 -6.54
N PHE A 178 -26.41 -16.49 -7.53
CA PHE A 178 -25.19 -15.70 -7.33
C PHE A 178 -25.33 -14.41 -8.13
N GLY A 179 -24.96 -13.29 -7.54
CA GLY A 179 -25.00 -12.01 -8.23
C GLY A 179 -23.83 -11.10 -7.90
N PHE A 180 -23.75 -10.06 -8.69
CA PHE A 180 -22.71 -9.05 -8.61
C PHE A 180 -23.34 -7.68 -8.83
N ARG A 181 -23.02 -6.72 -7.96
CA ARG A 181 -23.52 -5.36 -8.01
C ARG A 181 -22.34 -4.40 -8.00
N ILE A 182 -22.23 -3.56 -9.02
CA ILE A 182 -21.27 -2.46 -9.06
C ILE A 182 -22.02 -1.21 -8.63
N TYR A 183 -21.76 -0.72 -7.42
CA TYR A 183 -22.27 0.55 -6.92
C TYR A 183 -21.21 1.63 -7.15
N PHE A 184 -21.46 2.55 -8.08
CA PHE A 184 -20.49 3.56 -8.50
C PHE A 184 -19.12 2.96 -8.92
N CYS A 185 -18.10 2.97 -8.07
CA CYS A 185 -16.81 2.31 -8.35
C CYS A 185 -16.58 1.02 -7.55
N LEU A 186 -17.52 0.64 -6.69
CA LEU A 186 -17.39 -0.46 -5.73
C LEU A 186 -18.07 -1.72 -6.29
N PRO A 187 -17.30 -2.77 -6.64
CA PRO A 187 -17.87 -4.07 -6.93
C PRO A 187 -18.22 -4.82 -5.64
N LEU A 188 -19.44 -5.35 -5.56
CA LEU A 188 -19.92 -6.21 -4.48
C LEU A 188 -20.51 -7.49 -5.07
N ALA A 189 -19.93 -8.64 -4.74
CA ALA A 189 -20.58 -9.93 -4.94
C ALA A 189 -21.62 -10.20 -3.84
N TYR A 190 -22.62 -11.03 -4.13
CA TYR A 190 -23.54 -11.56 -3.12
C TYR A 190 -24.03 -12.97 -3.50
N THR A 191 -24.27 -13.81 -2.51
CA THR A 191 -24.89 -15.14 -2.68
C THR A 191 -26.29 -15.17 -2.10
N GLU A 192 -27.21 -15.80 -2.85
CA GLU A 192 -28.57 -16.04 -2.36
C GLU A 192 -28.70 -17.47 -1.86
N LEU A 193 -29.13 -17.59 -0.61
CA LEU A 193 -29.33 -18.85 0.10
C LEU A 193 -30.83 -19.01 0.37
N SER A 194 -31.34 -20.25 0.31
CA SER A 194 -32.75 -20.47 0.63
C SER A 194 -33.03 -20.18 2.12
N HIS A 195 -33.82 -19.16 2.41
CA HIS A 195 -34.13 -18.74 3.78
C HIS A 195 -34.87 -19.82 4.59
N ASP A 196 -35.78 -20.57 3.97
CA ASP A 196 -36.55 -21.61 4.65
C ASP A 196 -35.65 -22.74 5.17
N HIS A 197 -34.76 -23.29 4.32
CA HIS A 197 -33.82 -24.32 4.75
C HIS A 197 -32.81 -23.77 5.76
N LEU A 198 -32.30 -22.55 5.57
CA LEU A 198 -31.35 -21.92 6.49
C LEU A 198 -31.94 -21.72 7.89
N ASN A 199 -33.22 -21.32 7.98
CA ASN A 199 -33.91 -21.12 9.25
C ASN A 199 -34.36 -22.43 9.90
N SER A 200 -34.50 -23.51 9.14
CA SER A 200 -34.78 -24.85 9.69
C SER A 200 -33.58 -25.51 10.36
N LEU A 201 -32.36 -25.02 10.09
CA LEU A 201 -31.13 -25.56 10.67
C LEU A 201 -31.00 -25.28 12.16
N ARG A 202 -30.28 -26.18 12.85
CA ARG A 202 -29.81 -25.93 14.22
C ARG A 202 -28.91 -24.70 14.24
N TRP A 203 -29.00 -23.92 15.32
CA TRP A 203 -28.32 -22.64 15.47
C TRP A 203 -26.82 -22.67 15.15
N PHE A 204 -26.09 -23.71 15.58
CA PHE A 204 -24.65 -23.81 15.33
C PHE A 204 -24.30 -24.09 13.85
N ARG A 205 -25.14 -24.87 13.15
CA ARG A 205 -24.98 -25.10 11.69
C ARG A 205 -25.29 -23.82 10.92
N LYS A 206 -26.32 -23.08 11.34
CA LYS A 206 -26.64 -21.76 10.79
C LYS A 206 -25.48 -20.78 11.00
N LEU A 207 -24.90 -20.70 12.20
CA LEU A 207 -23.71 -19.88 12.47
C LEU A 207 -22.52 -20.28 11.62
N ARG A 208 -22.30 -21.56 11.35
CA ARG A 208 -21.23 -22.03 10.47
C ARG A 208 -21.34 -21.43 9.08
N ILE A 209 -22.54 -21.34 8.52
CA ILE A 209 -22.79 -20.74 7.21
C ILE A 209 -22.61 -19.22 7.28
N LEU A 210 -23.17 -18.55 8.31
CA LEU A 210 -23.08 -17.10 8.47
C LEU A 210 -21.65 -16.60 8.72
N CYS A 211 -20.82 -17.36 9.43
CA CYS A 211 -19.42 -17.00 9.69
C CYS A 211 -18.47 -17.43 8.56
N ALA A 212 -18.96 -18.14 7.55
CA ALA A 212 -18.11 -18.74 6.52
C ALA A 212 -17.43 -17.70 5.62
N GLY A 213 -18.10 -16.59 5.30
CA GLY A 213 -17.51 -15.51 4.51
C GLY A 213 -16.37 -14.79 5.26
N ILE A 214 -16.58 -14.50 6.55
CA ILE A 214 -15.55 -13.94 7.44
C ILE A 214 -14.31 -14.84 7.47
N TRP A 215 -14.52 -16.16 7.65
CA TRP A 215 -13.44 -17.14 7.68
C TRP A 215 -12.65 -17.20 6.37
N ASN A 216 -13.33 -17.25 5.22
CA ASN A 216 -12.64 -17.35 3.93
C ASN A 216 -11.79 -16.12 3.62
N ASN A 217 -12.28 -14.92 3.94
CA ASN A 217 -11.48 -13.71 3.80
C ASN A 217 -10.25 -13.73 4.70
N PHE A 218 -10.40 -14.17 5.95
CA PHE A 218 -9.25 -14.30 6.84
C PHE A 218 -8.22 -15.30 6.32
N VAL A 219 -8.66 -16.49 5.88
CA VAL A 219 -7.77 -17.50 5.28
C VAL A 219 -7.09 -16.95 4.02
N PHE A 220 -7.83 -16.28 3.15
CA PHE A 220 -7.28 -15.67 1.94
C PHE A 220 -6.24 -14.60 2.26
N ALA A 221 -6.46 -13.79 3.29
CA ALA A 221 -5.47 -12.85 3.79
C ALA A 221 -4.20 -13.56 4.28
N CYS A 222 -4.34 -14.61 5.07
CA CYS A 222 -3.19 -15.40 5.55
C CYS A 222 -2.41 -16.03 4.39
N VAL A 223 -3.10 -16.54 3.37
CA VAL A 223 -2.47 -17.07 2.15
C VAL A 223 -1.72 -15.94 1.43
N CYS A 224 -2.35 -14.81 1.15
CA CYS A 224 -1.68 -13.68 0.50
C CYS A 224 -0.46 -13.19 1.29
N TYR A 225 -0.56 -13.12 2.61
CA TYR A 225 0.56 -12.76 3.49
C TYR A 225 1.72 -13.78 3.38
N LEU A 226 1.42 -15.06 3.38
CA LEU A 226 2.42 -16.12 3.18
C LEU A 226 3.11 -15.99 1.81
N PHE A 227 2.37 -15.68 0.75
CA PHE A 227 2.92 -15.43 -0.59
C PHE A 227 3.85 -14.21 -0.61
N ILE A 228 3.50 -13.13 0.10
CA ILE A 228 4.40 -11.96 0.25
C ILE A 228 5.68 -12.36 0.99
N SER A 229 5.57 -13.06 2.12
CA SER A 229 6.73 -13.47 2.92
C SER A 229 7.66 -14.42 2.17
N THR A 230 7.15 -15.19 1.22
CA THR A 230 7.93 -16.14 0.41
C THR A 230 8.26 -15.61 -0.99
N LEU A 231 7.88 -14.37 -1.33
CA LEU A 231 7.98 -13.81 -2.68
C LEU A 231 9.43 -13.80 -3.19
N GLY A 232 10.40 -13.41 -2.36
CA GLY A 232 11.81 -13.41 -2.73
C GLY A 232 12.33 -14.80 -3.11
N ILE A 233 11.85 -15.86 -2.44
CA ILE A 233 12.22 -17.24 -2.74
C ILE A 233 11.57 -17.70 -4.05
N ILE A 234 10.27 -17.46 -4.21
CA ILE A 234 9.51 -17.81 -5.41
C ILE A 234 10.10 -17.13 -6.65
N MET A 235 10.55 -15.89 -6.50
CA MET A 235 11.09 -15.07 -7.60
C MET A 235 12.60 -15.21 -7.81
N SER A 236 13.32 -15.88 -6.91
CA SER A 236 14.78 -16.08 -7.00
C SER A 236 15.32 -16.65 -8.33
N PRO A 237 14.60 -17.53 -9.08
CA PRO A 237 15.09 -18.02 -10.36
C PRO A 237 15.22 -16.92 -11.43
N PHE A 238 14.40 -15.86 -11.31
CA PHE A 238 14.30 -14.79 -12.30
C PHE A 238 14.92 -13.48 -11.82
N TYR A 239 15.03 -13.28 -10.50
CA TYR A 239 15.49 -12.04 -9.89
C TYR A 239 16.54 -12.28 -8.79
N GLN A 240 17.49 -11.36 -8.67
CA GLN A 240 18.30 -11.17 -7.47
C GLN A 240 17.50 -10.28 -6.51
N TYR A 241 17.27 -10.77 -5.29
CA TYR A 241 16.44 -10.09 -4.29
C TYR A 241 17.31 -9.67 -3.10
N ASN A 242 17.17 -8.42 -2.65
CA ASN A 242 17.89 -7.83 -1.51
C ASN A 242 19.42 -7.81 -1.62
N GLU A 243 19.98 -7.79 -2.83
CA GLU A 243 21.43 -7.60 -3.04
C GLU A 243 21.76 -6.17 -3.45
N HIS A 244 20.95 -5.60 -4.35
CA HIS A 244 21.07 -4.24 -4.89
C HIS A 244 19.68 -3.70 -5.22
N VAL A 245 19.58 -2.41 -5.58
CA VAL A 245 18.33 -1.82 -6.08
C VAL A 245 18.44 -1.41 -7.53
N ILE A 246 17.39 -1.61 -8.31
CA ILE A 246 17.31 -1.20 -9.71
C ILE A 246 16.42 0.03 -9.85
N VAL A 247 16.84 1.00 -10.66
CA VAL A 247 16.02 2.17 -11.01
C VAL A 247 14.92 1.74 -11.97
N THR A 248 13.66 1.81 -11.51
CA THR A 248 12.48 1.38 -12.28
C THR A 248 11.83 2.55 -13.02
N GLU A 249 11.75 3.72 -12.39
CA GLU A 249 11.12 4.89 -12.97
C GLU A 249 11.85 6.19 -12.55
N LEU A 250 11.94 7.13 -13.49
CA LEU A 250 12.45 8.48 -13.25
C LEU A 250 11.39 9.49 -13.69
N THR A 251 10.99 10.38 -12.78
CA THR A 251 9.99 11.41 -13.10
C THR A 251 10.50 12.35 -14.19
N ALA A 252 9.60 12.88 -15.02
CA ALA A 252 9.97 13.73 -16.15
C ALA A 252 10.72 15.01 -15.74
N LYS A 253 10.45 15.54 -14.54
CA LYS A 253 11.10 16.72 -13.97
C LYS A 253 12.32 16.39 -13.10
N SER A 254 12.78 15.15 -13.09
CA SER A 254 13.91 14.75 -12.24
C SER A 254 15.21 15.42 -12.72
N PRO A 255 15.98 16.09 -11.83
CA PRO A 255 17.30 16.64 -12.16
C PRO A 255 18.34 15.55 -12.42
N LEU A 256 18.05 14.30 -12.02
CA LEU A 256 18.88 13.13 -12.27
C LEU A 256 18.67 12.53 -13.67
N ARG A 257 17.75 13.09 -14.47
CA ARG A 257 17.48 12.62 -15.83
C ARG A 257 18.42 13.31 -16.82
N GLY A 258 19.06 12.53 -17.69
CA GLY A 258 19.92 13.04 -18.77
C GLY A 258 21.08 12.09 -19.08
N ASP A 259 21.90 12.43 -20.07
CA ASP A 259 22.99 11.56 -20.53
C ASP A 259 24.06 11.31 -19.46
N ARG A 260 24.23 12.28 -18.56
CA ARG A 260 25.16 12.20 -17.41
C ARG A 260 24.47 11.80 -16.10
N GLY A 261 23.17 11.49 -16.16
CA GLY A 261 22.32 11.20 -15.02
C GLY A 261 22.09 9.70 -14.79
N LEU A 262 21.12 9.40 -13.93
CA LEU A 262 20.61 8.03 -13.77
C LEU A 262 19.74 7.65 -14.96
N GLN A 263 19.78 6.38 -15.32
CA GLN A 263 18.93 5.80 -16.35
C GLN A 263 18.13 4.65 -15.76
N VAL A 264 16.97 4.38 -16.37
CA VAL A 264 16.16 3.21 -16.03
C VAL A 264 16.99 1.96 -16.26
N GLN A 265 16.84 0.95 -15.41
CA GLN A 265 17.63 -0.28 -15.36
C GLN A 265 19.06 -0.14 -14.81
N ASN A 266 19.50 1.05 -14.38
CA ASN A 266 20.74 1.14 -13.62
C ASN A 266 20.58 0.46 -12.26
N VAL A 267 21.53 -0.40 -11.93
CA VAL A 267 21.57 -1.08 -10.63
C VAL A 267 22.46 -0.27 -9.70
N ILE A 268 21.87 0.30 -8.65
CA ILE A 268 22.57 1.11 -7.66
C ILE A 268 23.08 0.15 -6.57
N THR A 269 24.40 0.19 -6.34
CA THR A 269 25.07 -0.67 -5.37
C THR A 269 25.42 0.08 -4.09
N GLN A 270 25.67 1.39 -4.19
CA GLN A 270 26.11 2.22 -3.07
C GLN A 270 25.71 3.68 -3.28
N LEU A 271 25.31 4.35 -2.20
CA LEU A 271 25.05 5.79 -2.12
C LEU A 271 26.08 6.40 -1.18
N ASN A 272 26.96 7.27 -1.69
CA ASN A 272 28.09 7.80 -0.92
C ASN A 272 28.94 6.69 -0.29
N ASP A 273 29.03 6.63 1.03
CA ASP A 273 29.67 5.59 1.86
C ASP A 273 28.70 4.51 2.38
N CYS A 274 27.42 4.58 1.98
CA CYS A 274 26.35 3.70 2.46
C CYS A 274 25.98 2.63 1.40
N PRO A 275 26.18 1.33 1.67
CA PRO A 275 25.82 0.27 0.74
C PRO A 275 24.30 0.13 0.63
N VAL A 276 23.80 -0.08 -0.59
CA VAL A 276 22.36 -0.17 -0.88
C VAL A 276 22.04 -1.57 -1.39
N SER A 277 21.22 -2.31 -0.62
CA SER A 277 20.84 -3.69 -0.92
C SER A 277 19.35 -3.88 -1.18
N ASN A 278 18.50 -3.07 -0.56
CA ASN A 278 17.05 -3.10 -0.69
C ASN A 278 16.42 -1.70 -0.57
N GLU A 279 15.11 -1.60 -0.76
CA GLU A 279 14.35 -0.33 -0.68
C GLU A 279 14.51 0.36 0.70
N ASP A 280 14.55 -0.40 1.79
CA ASP A 280 14.73 0.13 3.14
C ASP A 280 16.13 0.75 3.33
N SER A 281 17.17 0.08 2.84
CA SER A 281 18.55 0.59 2.86
C SER A 281 18.71 1.81 1.96
N TRP A 282 18.05 1.83 0.80
CA TRP A 282 18.01 2.99 -0.09
C TRP A 282 17.47 4.21 0.64
N LEU A 283 16.32 4.07 1.30
CA LEU A 283 15.74 5.16 2.07
C LEU A 283 16.61 5.53 3.28
N GLY A 284 17.11 4.54 4.01
CA GLY A 284 17.99 4.72 5.16
C GLY A 284 19.25 5.52 4.79
N CYS A 285 19.90 5.19 3.69
CA CYS A 285 21.07 5.91 3.18
C CYS A 285 20.72 7.36 2.76
N LEU A 286 19.57 7.59 2.14
CA LEU A 286 19.11 8.95 1.79
C LEU A 286 18.79 9.79 3.05
N GLN A 287 18.18 9.18 4.07
CA GLN A 287 17.92 9.82 5.36
C GLN A 287 19.23 10.16 6.09
N GLN A 288 20.18 9.23 6.09
CA GLN A 288 21.51 9.44 6.64
C GLN A 288 22.23 10.61 5.93
N ALA A 289 22.17 10.66 4.60
CA ALA A 289 22.75 11.76 3.82
C ALA A 289 22.08 13.12 4.09
N GLN A 290 20.81 13.14 4.52
CA GLN A 290 20.13 14.37 4.94
C GLN A 290 20.69 14.89 6.26
N GLN A 291 21.02 14.01 7.20
CA GLN A 291 21.48 14.39 8.53
C GLN A 291 22.99 14.70 8.53
N GLN A 292 23.81 13.84 7.93
CA GLN A 292 25.27 13.89 8.01
C GLN A 292 25.88 14.68 6.85
N ARG A 293 26.86 15.54 7.14
CA ARG A 293 27.68 16.23 6.13
C ARG A 293 28.98 15.46 5.96
N LEU A 294 29.13 14.78 4.84
CA LEU A 294 30.35 14.05 4.51
C LEU A 294 31.44 15.03 4.06
N GLY A 295 32.66 14.81 4.55
CA GLY A 295 33.88 15.35 3.98
C GLY A 295 34.56 14.30 3.09
N TYR A 296 35.59 14.75 2.37
CA TYR A 296 36.33 13.97 1.38
C TYR A 296 37.82 14.03 1.69
N CYS A 297 38.48 12.88 1.64
CA CYS A 297 39.92 12.77 1.84
C CYS A 297 40.64 13.07 0.52
N ILE A 298 41.44 14.13 0.51
CA ILE A 298 42.12 14.62 -0.70
C ILE A 298 43.61 14.81 -0.42
N SER A 299 44.44 14.45 -1.39
CA SER A 299 45.90 14.55 -1.27
C SER A 299 46.38 16.01 -1.24
N SER A 300 47.50 16.26 -0.56
CA SER A 300 48.18 17.57 -0.58
C SER A 300 48.51 18.04 -1.99
N ASP A 301 48.94 17.11 -2.85
CA ASP A 301 49.38 17.42 -4.21
C ASP A 301 48.21 17.88 -5.07
N PHE A 302 47.04 17.23 -4.93
CA PHE A 302 45.84 17.65 -5.63
C PHE A 302 45.41 19.07 -5.22
N ILE A 303 45.44 19.38 -3.92
CA ILE A 303 45.08 20.71 -3.41
C ILE A 303 46.02 21.76 -4.00
N ARG A 304 47.34 21.55 -3.93
CA ARG A 304 48.34 22.51 -4.44
C ARG A 304 48.24 22.77 -5.94
N LEU A 305 47.79 21.79 -6.72
CA LEU A 305 47.68 21.89 -8.18
C LEU A 305 46.35 22.50 -8.67
N ASN A 306 45.31 22.49 -7.84
CA ASN A 306 43.95 22.86 -8.26
C ASN A 306 43.29 23.94 -7.39
N ASP A 307 43.99 24.48 -6.39
CA ASP A 307 43.47 25.56 -5.56
C ASP A 307 43.42 26.88 -6.34
N GLU A 308 42.20 27.40 -6.52
CA GLU A 308 41.89 28.68 -7.16
C GLU A 308 41.38 29.70 -6.11
N SER A 309 41.84 29.57 -4.86
CA SER A 309 41.39 30.42 -3.75
C SER A 309 41.74 31.90 -3.98
N ILE A 310 40.81 32.77 -3.61
CA ILE A 310 41.00 34.22 -3.60
C ILE A 310 41.13 34.73 -2.16
N ASP A 311 41.83 35.84 -1.96
CA ASP A 311 41.93 36.49 -0.64
C ASP A 311 40.51 36.76 -0.08
N ILE A 312 40.24 36.27 1.13
CA ILE A 312 38.91 36.24 1.74
C ILE A 312 38.37 37.68 1.87
N ALA A 313 37.49 38.07 0.97
CA ALA A 313 36.74 39.31 1.08
C ALA A 313 35.55 39.08 2.02
N HIS A 314 35.67 39.54 3.27
CA HIS A 314 34.60 39.53 4.27
C HIS A 314 33.45 40.52 3.93
N HIS A 315 32.93 40.60 2.70
CA HIS A 315 31.89 41.58 2.38
C HIS A 315 30.88 41.11 1.33
N ASN A 316 30.07 40.10 1.67
CA ASN A 316 28.70 40.02 1.16
C ASN A 316 27.72 40.34 2.29
N ALA A 317 26.65 41.09 1.97
CA ALA A 317 25.66 41.62 2.93
C ALA A 317 24.91 40.54 3.75
N GLU A 318 25.17 39.25 3.49
CA GLU A 318 24.54 38.08 4.10
C GLU A 318 25.47 37.28 5.04
N GLY A 319 26.73 37.71 5.25
CA GLY A 319 27.66 37.03 6.17
C GLY A 319 28.18 35.66 5.70
N ARG A 320 28.16 35.38 4.39
CA ARG A 320 28.75 34.16 3.81
C ARG A 320 30.24 34.39 3.49
N LEU A 321 31.08 33.46 3.93
CA LEU A 321 32.51 33.43 3.59
C LEU A 321 32.69 33.12 2.10
N GLN A 322 33.36 34.00 1.37
CA GLN A 322 33.61 33.88 -0.07
C GLN A 322 35.07 33.54 -0.30
N CYS A 323 35.35 32.29 -0.68
CA CYS A 323 36.70 31.79 -0.98
C CYS A 323 36.94 31.50 -2.48
N CYS A 324 35.87 31.49 -3.28
CA CYS A 324 35.87 31.22 -4.71
C CYS A 324 35.22 32.39 -5.48
N ASP A 325 35.56 32.55 -6.75
CA ASP A 325 34.83 33.43 -7.67
C ASP A 325 33.40 32.90 -7.92
N GLU A 326 32.39 33.71 -7.60
CA GLU A 326 30.97 33.39 -7.80
C GLU A 326 30.60 33.20 -9.28
N ARG A 327 31.41 33.70 -10.21
CA ARG A 327 31.16 33.58 -11.65
C ARG A 327 31.44 32.18 -12.20
N ASN A 328 32.23 31.36 -11.48
CA ASN A 328 32.59 30.03 -11.93
C ASN A 328 31.76 28.96 -11.18
N PRO A 329 30.73 28.36 -11.83
CA PRO A 329 29.86 27.39 -11.17
C PRO A 329 30.52 26.02 -10.95
N ASN A 330 31.72 25.79 -11.48
CA ASN A 330 32.40 24.50 -11.39
C ASN A 330 33.28 24.37 -10.13
N VAL A 331 33.56 25.48 -9.44
CA VAL A 331 34.36 25.52 -8.21
C VAL A 331 33.46 25.67 -6.99
N SER A 332 33.91 25.14 -5.86
CA SER A 332 33.22 25.27 -4.58
C SER A 332 34.23 25.48 -3.48
N CYS A 333 33.83 26.22 -2.45
CA CYS A 333 34.59 26.34 -1.22
C CYS A 333 34.57 25.04 -0.44
N PHE A 334 35.74 24.62 0.02
CA PHE A 334 35.91 23.52 0.95
C PHE A 334 36.55 24.03 2.23
N GLU A 335 35.98 23.63 3.37
CA GLU A 335 36.49 23.86 4.72
C GLU A 335 37.33 22.66 5.16
N TYR A 336 38.50 22.92 5.72
CA TYR A 336 39.31 21.88 6.34
C TYR A 336 38.75 21.50 7.72
N ILE A 337 38.59 20.19 7.97
CA ILE A 337 38.19 19.69 9.29
C ILE A 337 39.43 19.25 10.06
N GLU A 338 39.77 20.00 11.11
CA GLU A 338 40.86 19.66 12.02
C GLU A 338 40.54 18.39 12.83
N ASP A 339 41.48 17.44 12.86
CA ASP A 339 41.47 16.34 13.83
C ASP A 339 41.91 16.91 15.19
N ALA A 340 41.05 16.83 16.21
CA ALA A 340 41.33 17.34 17.56
C ALA A 340 42.49 16.64 18.31
N THR A 341 43.19 15.69 17.66
CA THR A 341 44.18 14.81 18.30
C THR A 341 45.57 14.81 17.64
N VAL A 342 45.80 15.57 16.58
CA VAL A 342 47.12 15.66 15.95
C VAL A 342 47.43 17.13 15.66
N ASP A 343 48.48 17.66 16.29
CA ASP A 343 49.09 18.94 15.93
C ASP A 343 49.53 18.87 14.46
N ALA A 344 48.65 19.29 13.55
CA ALA A 344 48.95 19.32 12.14
C ALA A 344 49.94 20.46 11.86
N PRO A 345 50.99 20.24 11.05
CA PRO A 345 51.87 21.32 10.61
C PRO A 345 51.06 22.36 9.82
N ALA A 346 51.18 23.62 10.23
CA ALA A 346 50.45 24.77 9.73
C ALA A 346 50.86 25.18 8.30
N GLU A 347 50.44 24.42 7.28
CA GLU A 347 50.77 24.72 5.87
C GLU A 347 49.56 24.84 4.93
N ILE A 348 48.31 24.64 5.40
CA ILE A 348 47.11 24.71 4.53
C ILE A 348 46.12 25.77 5.03
N PRO A 349 45.59 26.64 4.15
CA PRO A 349 44.51 27.57 4.49
C PRO A 349 43.27 26.83 5.02
N GLN A 350 42.56 27.43 6.01
CA GLN A 350 41.33 26.85 6.56
C GLN A 350 40.23 26.63 5.50
N HIS A 351 40.27 27.38 4.41
CA HIS A 351 39.33 27.30 3.30
C HIS A 351 40.09 27.29 1.97
N VAL A 352 39.74 26.35 1.09
CA VAL A 352 40.35 26.20 -0.25
C VAL A 352 39.28 26.17 -1.33
N CYS A 353 39.59 26.68 -2.51
CA CYS A 353 38.67 26.73 -3.64
C CYS A 353 39.06 25.66 -4.66
N LEU A 354 38.26 24.61 -4.77
CA LEU A 354 38.59 23.47 -5.63
C LEU A 354 37.47 23.18 -6.64
N PRO A 355 37.82 22.65 -7.83
CA PRO A 355 36.84 22.20 -8.82
C PRO A 355 36.05 21.00 -8.31
N MET A 356 34.78 21.24 -7.96
CA MET A 356 33.92 20.32 -7.23
C MET A 356 33.92 18.89 -7.77
N ARG A 357 33.74 18.73 -9.08
CA ARG A 357 33.65 17.39 -9.70
C ARG A 357 34.97 16.62 -9.65
N ARG A 358 36.09 17.25 -10.00
CA ARG A 358 37.40 16.58 -10.00
C ARG A 358 37.82 16.21 -8.59
N THR A 359 37.55 17.08 -7.62
CA THR A 359 37.82 16.83 -6.20
C THR A 359 37.11 15.57 -5.69
N LEU A 360 35.86 15.37 -6.08
CA LEU A 360 35.08 14.18 -5.71
C LEU A 360 35.55 12.92 -6.44
N GLU A 361 35.93 13.03 -7.71
CA GLU A 361 36.44 11.91 -8.52
C GLU A 361 37.84 11.45 -8.05
N ASP A 362 38.71 12.36 -7.61
CA ASP A 362 40.06 12.07 -7.10
C ASP A 362 40.08 11.62 -5.63
N SER A 363 39.00 11.86 -4.88
CA SER A 363 38.96 11.57 -3.44
C SER A 363 39.27 10.11 -3.11
N SER A 364 40.15 9.89 -2.13
CA SER A 364 40.54 8.54 -1.69
C SER A 364 39.49 7.88 -0.78
N GLY A 365 38.57 8.67 -0.22
CA GLY A 365 37.51 8.20 0.66
C GLY A 365 36.70 9.34 1.27
N TYR A 366 35.75 8.95 2.14
CA TYR A 366 34.91 9.88 2.90
C TYR A 366 35.43 10.02 4.32
N CYS A 367 35.30 11.22 4.91
CA CYS A 367 35.66 11.51 6.29
C CYS A 367 34.51 12.24 7.00
N ARG A 368 34.35 11.98 8.31
CA ARG A 368 33.28 12.62 9.13
C ARG A 368 33.82 13.51 10.25
N ALA A 369 35.01 13.20 10.77
CA ALA A 369 35.58 13.82 11.96
C ALA A 369 37.04 14.26 11.80
N GLY A 370 37.54 14.45 10.57
CA GLY A 370 38.93 14.86 10.29
C GLY A 370 39.86 13.73 9.87
N SER A 371 39.60 12.50 10.34
CA SER A 371 40.46 11.36 10.05
C SER A 371 40.40 10.88 8.59
N CYS A 372 41.55 10.87 7.93
CA CYS A 372 41.81 10.32 6.60
C CYS A 372 43.05 9.43 6.61
N ALA A 373 43.03 8.31 5.87
CA ALA A 373 44.19 7.41 5.79
C ALA A 373 45.38 8.08 5.06
N GLN A 374 45.09 8.92 4.06
CA GLN A 374 46.05 9.73 3.33
C GLN A 374 45.39 11.07 2.95
N GLY A 375 46.15 12.16 3.10
CA GLY A 375 45.69 13.50 2.77
C GLY A 375 44.87 14.18 3.87
N TYR A 376 44.12 15.20 3.48
CA TYR A 376 43.37 16.09 4.37
C TYR A 376 41.86 15.90 4.18
N CYS A 377 41.11 16.02 5.28
CA CYS A 377 39.66 15.95 5.26
C CYS A 377 39.06 17.31 4.92
N LEU A 378 38.53 17.45 3.70
CA LEU A 378 37.89 18.68 3.24
C LEU A 378 36.37 18.49 3.12
N ARG A 379 35.60 19.45 3.65
CA ARG A 379 34.14 19.45 3.60
C ARG A 379 33.63 20.60 2.72
N PRO A 380 32.77 20.33 1.73
CA PRO A 380 32.23 21.38 0.89
C PRO A 380 31.26 22.28 1.68
N MET A 381 31.43 23.59 1.54
CA MET A 381 30.60 24.61 2.18
C MET A 381 29.30 24.84 1.41
N LEU A 382 28.37 23.89 1.56
CA LEU A 382 27.05 23.95 0.95
C LEU A 382 25.99 24.55 1.89
N GLN A 383 24.87 24.99 1.33
CA GLN A 383 23.71 25.39 2.13
C GLN A 383 23.21 24.21 2.98
N ASN A 384 22.60 24.50 4.13
CA ASN A 384 22.26 23.47 5.12
C ASN A 384 21.35 22.35 4.56
N THR A 385 20.49 22.68 3.60
CA THR A 385 19.54 21.78 2.95
C THR A 385 20.12 21.01 1.77
N THR A 386 21.17 21.53 1.13
CA THR A 386 21.80 20.92 -0.06
C THR A 386 22.88 19.94 0.34
N ARG A 387 22.87 18.77 -0.28
CA ARG A 387 23.81 17.67 -0.03
C ARG A 387 24.34 17.13 -1.36
N ILE A 388 25.49 16.48 -1.31
CA ILE A 388 26.08 15.78 -2.45
C ILE A 388 25.77 14.30 -2.29
N LEU A 389 25.23 13.73 -3.36
CA LEU A 389 24.92 12.31 -3.47
C LEU A 389 25.71 11.75 -4.64
N VAL A 390 26.53 10.75 -4.37
CA VAL A 390 27.30 9.99 -5.35
C VAL A 390 26.68 8.60 -5.45
N PHE A 391 26.06 8.32 -6.59
CA PHE A 391 25.45 7.02 -6.88
C PHE A 391 26.48 6.15 -7.60
N LYS A 392 26.96 5.10 -6.93
CA LYS A 392 27.71 4.03 -7.60
C LYS A 392 26.71 3.07 -8.21
N ARG A 393 26.92 2.77 -9.49
CA ARG A 393 25.98 1.98 -10.29
C ARG A 393 26.71 0.98 -11.18
N GLN A 394 25.99 -0.06 -11.54
CA GLN A 394 26.42 -1.09 -12.47
C GLN A 394 25.33 -1.36 -13.52
N SER A 395 25.75 -1.92 -14.64
CA SER A 395 24.87 -2.49 -15.66
C SER A 395 24.23 -3.78 -15.13
N LEU A 396 23.18 -4.25 -15.81
CA LEU A 396 22.57 -5.55 -15.53
C LEU A 396 23.57 -6.71 -15.74
N ASP A 397 24.58 -6.51 -16.59
CA ASP A 397 25.66 -7.48 -16.84
C ASP A 397 26.81 -7.38 -15.80
N HIS A 398 26.58 -6.72 -14.67
CA HIS A 398 27.57 -6.48 -13.60
C HIS A 398 28.80 -5.64 -14.02
N GLU A 399 28.70 -4.91 -15.13
CA GLU A 399 29.74 -3.96 -15.55
C GLU A 399 29.66 -2.66 -14.72
N ALA A 400 30.78 -2.22 -14.16
CA ALA A 400 30.85 -0.97 -13.41
C ALA A 400 30.64 0.25 -14.33
N LEU A 401 29.64 1.08 -14.02
CA LEU A 401 29.33 2.30 -14.76
C LEU A 401 29.91 3.52 -14.04
N PRO A 402 30.19 4.63 -14.76
CA PRO A 402 30.67 5.85 -14.13
C PRO A 402 29.64 6.38 -13.12
N PRO A 403 30.10 6.82 -11.93
CA PRO A 403 29.22 7.27 -10.86
C PRO A 403 28.46 8.53 -11.28
N VAL A 404 27.24 8.68 -10.77
CA VAL A 404 26.42 9.87 -11.00
C VAL A 404 26.48 10.74 -9.76
N MET A 405 26.79 12.02 -9.94
CA MET A 405 26.83 12.99 -8.85
C MET A 405 25.59 13.88 -8.91
N TYR A 406 24.98 14.12 -7.77
CA TYR A 406 23.83 15.00 -7.61
C TYR A 406 24.05 15.97 -6.46
N VAL A 407 23.77 17.24 -6.72
CA VAL A 407 23.84 18.31 -5.72
C VAL A 407 22.45 18.88 -5.54
N GLY A 408 21.86 18.67 -4.36
CA GLY A 408 20.48 19.09 -4.10
C GLY A 408 19.95 18.51 -2.79
N GLN A 409 18.63 18.56 -2.58
CA GLN A 409 18.05 17.96 -1.38
C GLN A 409 17.85 16.45 -1.59
N PRO A 410 18.22 15.57 -0.63
CA PRO A 410 17.98 14.13 -0.74
C PRO A 410 16.50 13.76 -0.92
N ARG A 411 15.58 14.60 -0.42
CA ARG A 411 14.12 14.42 -0.55
C ARG A 411 13.65 14.51 -2.01
N ASP A 412 14.34 15.27 -2.85
CA ASP A 412 13.99 15.37 -4.27
C ASP A 412 14.31 14.07 -5.01
N VAL A 413 15.38 13.38 -4.61
CA VAL A 413 15.73 12.05 -5.13
C VAL A 413 14.66 11.04 -4.74
N LEU A 414 14.24 11.04 -3.48
CA LEU A 414 13.19 10.13 -2.99
C LEU A 414 11.86 10.29 -3.76
N ARG A 415 11.52 11.51 -4.17
CA ARG A 415 10.29 11.79 -4.94
C ARG A 415 10.43 11.56 -6.44
N SER A 416 11.67 11.58 -6.96
CA SER A 416 11.91 11.58 -8.41
C SER A 416 12.46 10.26 -8.95
N VAL A 417 13.05 9.43 -8.10
CA VAL A 417 13.61 8.12 -8.45
C VAL A 417 12.82 7.03 -7.75
N ARG A 418 12.18 6.16 -8.52
CA ARG A 418 11.63 4.90 -8.01
C ARG A 418 12.64 3.79 -8.21
N VAL A 419 12.80 2.99 -7.17
CA VAL A 419 13.70 1.84 -7.13
C VAL A 419 12.93 0.58 -6.75
N SER A 420 13.45 -0.57 -7.12
CA SER A 420 12.94 -1.89 -6.72
C SER A 420 14.08 -2.75 -6.18
N ALA A 421 13.79 -3.58 -5.18
CA ALA A 421 14.71 -4.61 -4.67
C ALA A 421 14.79 -5.86 -5.57
N PHE A 422 13.97 -5.96 -6.62
CA PHE A 422 13.95 -7.09 -7.55
C PHE A 422 14.76 -6.78 -8.82
N VAL A 423 16.05 -7.10 -8.79
CA VAL A 423 16.94 -6.94 -9.95
C VAL A 423 16.79 -8.14 -10.88
N PRO A 424 16.34 -7.99 -12.14
CA PRO A 424 16.14 -9.12 -13.04
C PRO A 424 17.48 -9.73 -13.45
N ARG A 425 17.54 -11.07 -13.47
CA ARG A 425 18.72 -11.82 -13.96
C ARG A 425 18.84 -11.80 -15.50
N TYR A 426 17.72 -11.54 -16.19
CA TYR A 426 17.64 -11.55 -17.65
C TYR A 426 17.03 -10.24 -18.15
N LYS A 427 17.63 -9.63 -19.19
CA LYS A 427 17.21 -8.31 -19.73
C LYS A 427 15.78 -8.27 -20.26
N GLN A 428 15.24 -9.42 -20.68
CA GLN A 428 13.88 -9.54 -21.21
C GLN A 428 12.80 -9.45 -20.13
N ILE A 429 13.18 -9.62 -18.85
CA ILE A 429 12.26 -9.65 -17.74
C ILE A 429 12.14 -8.24 -17.15
N SER A 430 10.91 -7.77 -17.02
CA SER A 430 10.63 -6.47 -16.41
C SER A 430 10.72 -6.54 -14.89
N SER A 431 11.46 -5.61 -14.28
CA SER A 431 11.53 -5.44 -12.83
C SER A 431 10.20 -5.01 -12.19
N ALA A 432 9.23 -4.53 -12.98
CA ALA A 432 7.96 -4.04 -12.45
C ALA A 432 6.97 -5.15 -12.03
N TRP A 433 7.15 -6.38 -12.52
CA TRP A 433 6.17 -7.46 -12.29
C TRP A 433 6.13 -7.96 -10.83
N PRO A 434 7.27 -8.21 -10.15
CA PRO A 434 7.27 -8.57 -8.73
C PRO A 434 6.69 -7.45 -7.86
N ASP A 435 6.98 -6.19 -8.17
CA ASP A 435 6.43 -5.04 -7.45
C ASP A 435 4.91 -4.97 -7.60
N ALA A 436 4.40 -5.13 -8.82
CA ALA A 436 2.97 -5.17 -9.12
C ALA A 436 2.26 -6.32 -8.39
N LEU A 437 2.86 -7.51 -8.36
CA LEU A 437 2.32 -8.66 -7.65
C LEU A 437 2.35 -8.45 -6.13
N SER A 438 3.44 -7.93 -5.59
CA SER A 438 3.58 -7.56 -4.18
C SER A 438 2.52 -6.54 -3.76
N LEU A 439 2.29 -5.52 -4.58
CA LEU A 439 1.27 -4.50 -4.36
C LEU A 439 -0.13 -5.12 -4.35
N LEU A 440 -0.47 -5.94 -5.36
CA LEU A 440 -1.76 -6.64 -5.41
C LEU A 440 -1.97 -7.53 -4.18
N LEU A 441 -0.97 -8.30 -3.76
CA LEU A 441 -1.07 -9.16 -2.59
C LEU A 441 -1.27 -8.34 -1.30
N ARG A 442 -0.56 -7.23 -1.12
CA ARG A 442 -0.73 -6.33 0.04
C ARG A 442 -2.16 -5.79 0.11
N TYR A 443 -2.69 -5.35 -1.01
CA TYR A 443 -4.09 -4.94 -1.10
C TYR A 443 -5.04 -6.09 -0.69
N ASN A 444 -4.85 -7.30 -1.23
CA ASN A 444 -5.69 -8.45 -0.87
C ASN A 444 -5.61 -8.79 0.63
N VAL A 445 -4.45 -8.66 1.29
CA VAL A 445 -4.33 -8.85 2.75
C VAL A 445 -5.19 -7.83 3.50
N VAL A 446 -5.00 -6.53 3.22
CA VAL A 446 -5.67 -5.45 3.95
C VAL A 446 -7.19 -5.49 3.74
N PHE A 447 -7.64 -5.58 2.49
CA PHE A 447 -9.07 -5.58 2.17
C PHE A 447 -9.77 -6.82 2.70
N SER A 448 -9.14 -8.00 2.65
CA SER A 448 -9.76 -9.21 3.17
C SER A 448 -9.89 -9.19 4.69
N ILE A 449 -8.86 -8.73 5.42
CA ILE A 449 -8.94 -8.57 6.88
C ILE A 449 -9.98 -7.51 7.24
N GLY A 450 -10.00 -6.38 6.54
CA GLY A 450 -10.98 -5.32 6.75
C GLY A 450 -12.42 -5.80 6.51
N LEU A 451 -12.66 -6.54 5.42
CA LEU A 451 -13.98 -7.09 5.09
C LEU A 451 -14.40 -8.19 6.09
N ALA A 452 -13.46 -8.99 6.59
CA ALA A 452 -13.73 -9.97 7.66
C ALA A 452 -14.12 -9.27 8.98
N LEU A 453 -13.42 -8.19 9.33
CA LEU A 453 -13.69 -7.41 10.55
C LEU A 453 -15.05 -6.71 10.49
N ILE A 454 -15.35 -6.02 9.37
CA ILE A 454 -16.62 -5.29 9.20
C ILE A 454 -17.80 -6.25 9.20
N ASN A 455 -17.69 -7.40 8.53
CA ASN A 455 -18.76 -8.41 8.53
C ASN A 455 -18.97 -9.08 9.89
N ALA A 456 -17.99 -9.04 10.81
CA ALA A 456 -18.19 -9.53 12.17
C ALA A 456 -19.03 -8.57 13.04
N ILE A 457 -19.03 -7.26 12.73
CA ILE A 457 -19.74 -6.23 13.51
C ILE A 457 -21.26 -6.31 13.26
N PRO A 458 -22.12 -6.19 14.29
CA PRO A 458 -23.57 -6.20 14.14
C PRO A 458 -24.08 -4.91 13.50
N CYS A 459 -23.96 -4.82 12.17
CA CYS A 459 -24.41 -3.69 11.38
C CYS A 459 -25.42 -4.17 10.32
N PHE A 460 -26.45 -3.37 10.04
CA PHE A 460 -27.41 -3.69 8.99
C PHE A 460 -26.72 -3.84 7.62
N GLY A 461 -27.10 -4.87 6.87
CA GLY A 461 -26.53 -5.19 5.57
C GLY A 461 -25.25 -6.04 5.58
N PHE A 462 -24.72 -6.37 6.77
CA PHE A 462 -23.56 -7.25 6.94
C PHE A 462 -23.93 -8.54 7.70
N ASP A 463 -23.07 -9.56 7.61
CA ASP A 463 -23.29 -10.87 8.24
C ASP A 463 -23.51 -10.78 9.76
N GLY A 464 -22.82 -9.86 10.44
CA GLY A 464 -22.85 -9.67 11.88
C GLY A 464 -24.26 -9.44 12.43
N ALA A 465 -25.16 -8.82 11.67
CA ALA A 465 -26.56 -8.67 12.03
C ALA A 465 -27.28 -10.04 12.12
N HIS A 466 -27.07 -10.90 11.12
CA HIS A 466 -27.65 -12.24 11.08
C HIS A 466 -27.01 -13.19 12.11
N ILE A 467 -25.71 -13.05 12.35
CA ILE A 467 -24.97 -13.77 13.40
C ILE A 467 -25.56 -13.41 14.76
N THR A 468 -25.70 -12.11 15.04
CA THR A 468 -26.22 -11.60 16.31
C THR A 468 -27.66 -12.03 16.56
N SER A 469 -28.52 -11.92 15.55
CA SER A 469 -29.88 -12.44 15.63
C SER A 469 -29.88 -13.94 15.97
N THR A 470 -29.10 -14.75 15.25
CA THR A 470 -29.04 -16.21 15.50
C THR A 470 -28.56 -16.54 16.93
N VAL A 471 -27.57 -15.80 17.44
CA VAL A 471 -27.06 -15.97 18.81
C VAL A 471 -28.13 -15.60 19.84
N ILE A 472 -28.77 -14.43 19.70
CA ILE A 472 -29.79 -13.96 20.64
C ILE A 472 -30.98 -14.92 20.66
N HIS A 473 -31.50 -15.30 19.50
CA HIS A 473 -32.63 -16.21 19.40
C HIS A 473 -32.34 -17.61 19.96
N SER A 474 -31.08 -18.00 20.11
CA SER A 474 -30.69 -19.33 20.60
C SER A 474 -30.29 -19.32 22.07
N PHE A 475 -29.49 -18.34 22.51
CA PHE A 475 -28.98 -18.24 23.89
C PHE A 475 -30.01 -17.64 24.86
N LEU A 476 -30.86 -16.72 24.42
CA LEU A 476 -31.85 -16.06 25.29
C LEU A 476 -33.16 -16.82 25.41
N VAL A 477 -33.36 -17.95 24.70
CA VAL A 477 -34.59 -18.77 24.78
C VAL A 477 -34.94 -19.12 26.23
N GLY A 478 -33.93 -19.50 27.03
CA GLY A 478 -34.14 -19.89 28.42
C GLY A 478 -34.32 -18.73 29.40
N ARG A 479 -34.13 -17.47 28.98
CA ARG A 479 -34.29 -16.28 29.83
C ARG A 479 -35.41 -15.34 29.38
N VAL A 480 -35.71 -15.33 28.08
CA VAL A 480 -36.70 -14.48 27.42
C VAL A 480 -37.49 -15.38 26.47
N GLU A 481 -38.60 -15.93 26.97
CA GLU A 481 -39.43 -16.86 26.20
C GLU A 481 -40.09 -16.17 24.99
N GLU A 482 -40.51 -14.91 25.17
CA GLU A 482 -41.18 -14.13 24.13
C GLU A 482 -40.25 -13.86 22.93
N HIS A 483 -40.66 -14.36 21.76
CA HIS A 483 -40.02 -14.06 20.48
C HIS A 483 -39.88 -12.55 20.19
N PRO A 484 -40.93 -11.71 20.35
CA PRO A 484 -40.82 -10.29 19.99
C PRO A 484 -39.82 -9.53 20.88
N LYS A 485 -39.65 -9.95 22.14
CA LYS A 485 -38.63 -9.36 23.02
C LYS A 485 -37.20 -9.69 22.56
N ARG A 486 -36.97 -10.90 22.04
CA ARG A 486 -35.67 -11.30 21.46
C ARG A 486 -35.38 -10.56 20.16
N ASP A 487 -36.38 -10.40 19.29
CA ASP A 487 -36.26 -9.58 18.07
C ASP A 487 -35.88 -8.15 18.41
N LEU A 488 -36.53 -7.54 19.42
CA LEU A 488 -36.24 -6.19 19.88
C LEU A 488 -34.80 -6.04 20.38
N ILE A 489 -34.29 -7.00 21.16
CA ILE A 489 -32.90 -6.98 21.63
C ILE A 489 -31.92 -7.06 20.45
N SER A 490 -32.18 -7.95 19.48
CA SER A 490 -31.36 -8.06 18.26
C SER A 490 -31.37 -6.77 17.45
N LEU A 491 -32.54 -6.13 17.34
CA LEU A 491 -32.70 -4.85 16.65
C LEU A 491 -31.91 -3.73 17.34
N ILE A 492 -31.96 -3.65 18.67
CA ILE A 492 -31.23 -2.64 19.45
C ILE A 492 -29.72 -2.81 19.26
N ILE A 493 -29.19 -4.02 19.40
CA ILE A 493 -27.75 -4.28 19.24
C ILE A 493 -27.28 -3.94 17.83
N THR A 494 -28.04 -4.34 16.81
CA THR A 494 -27.71 -4.05 15.40
C THR A 494 -27.82 -2.56 15.09
N SER A 495 -28.79 -1.86 15.69
CA SER A 495 -28.93 -0.40 15.57
C SER A 495 -27.75 0.34 16.19
N VAL A 496 -27.32 -0.06 17.39
CA VAL A 496 -26.13 0.52 18.06
C VAL A 496 -24.87 0.27 17.23
N GLY A 497 -24.66 -0.96 16.74
CA GLY A 497 -23.51 -1.27 15.89
C GLY A 497 -23.51 -0.45 14.58
N SER A 498 -24.68 -0.30 13.95
CA SER A 498 -24.84 0.53 12.74
C SER A 498 -24.60 2.02 13.00
N LEU A 499 -25.05 2.54 14.16
CA LEU A 499 -24.78 3.91 14.57
C LEU A 499 -23.28 4.15 14.78
N LEU A 500 -22.59 3.25 15.49
CA LEU A 500 -21.14 3.34 15.69
C LEU A 500 -20.38 3.31 14.37
N PHE A 501 -20.73 2.36 13.49
CA PHE A 501 -20.13 2.28 12.16
C PHE A 501 -20.38 3.56 11.34
N GLY A 502 -21.62 4.06 11.32
CA GLY A 502 -21.98 5.30 10.63
C GLY A 502 -21.24 6.54 11.16
N LEU A 503 -21.07 6.67 12.48
CA LEU A 503 -20.29 7.75 13.09
C LEU A 503 -18.80 7.66 12.73
N ALA A 504 -18.23 6.46 12.74
CA ALA A 504 -16.86 6.24 12.30
C ALA A 504 -16.68 6.61 10.82
N LEU A 505 -17.61 6.19 9.95
CA LEU A 505 -17.57 6.54 8.53
C LEU A 505 -17.65 8.06 8.31
N LEU A 506 -18.56 8.72 9.01
CA LEU A 506 -18.74 10.17 8.92
C LEU A 506 -17.46 10.92 9.34
N LYS A 507 -16.82 10.48 10.43
CA LYS A 507 -15.56 11.08 10.89
C LYS A 507 -14.43 10.87 9.88
N VAL A 508 -14.29 9.67 9.32
CA VAL A 508 -13.27 9.40 8.30
C VAL A 508 -13.52 10.22 7.04
N ALA A 509 -14.77 10.31 6.58
CA ALA A 509 -15.15 11.14 5.45
C ALA A 509 -14.86 12.62 5.72
N TRP A 510 -15.15 13.12 6.92
CA TRP A 510 -14.82 14.49 7.32
C TRP A 510 -13.31 14.77 7.25
N LEU A 511 -12.50 13.90 7.84
CA LEU A 511 -11.04 14.05 7.87
C LEU A 511 -10.42 13.94 6.47
N SER A 512 -10.94 13.06 5.62
CA SER A 512 -10.33 12.75 4.32
C SER A 512 -10.79 13.69 3.21
N LEU A 513 -12.05 14.15 3.23
CA LEU A 513 -12.66 14.95 2.15
C LEU A 513 -12.83 16.42 2.52
N LEU A 514 -13.34 16.73 3.72
CA LEU A 514 -13.78 18.08 4.08
C LEU A 514 -12.65 18.91 4.71
N ARG A 515 -11.85 18.33 5.60
CA ARG A 515 -10.71 19.02 6.22
C ARG A 515 -9.67 19.56 5.23
N PRO A 516 -9.26 18.85 4.16
CA PRO A 516 -8.28 19.40 3.21
C PRO A 516 -8.86 20.43 2.23
N LEU A 517 -10.19 20.61 2.17
CA LEU A 517 -10.86 21.64 1.36
C LEU A 517 -11.11 22.95 2.12
N LEU A 518 -11.02 22.92 3.46
CA LEU A 518 -11.09 24.06 4.38
C LEU A 518 -9.68 24.56 4.71
#